data_AF-A0A959XAI9-F1
#
_entry.id   AF-A0A959XAI9-F1
#
_cell.length_a   1.000
_cell.length_b   1.000
_cell.length_c   1.000
_cell.angle_alpha   90.00
_cell.angle_beta   90.00
_cell.angle_gamma   90.00
#
_symmetry.space_group_name_H-M   'P 1'
#
loop_
_entity.id
_entity.type
_entity.pdbx_description
1 polymer ?
#
loop_
_entity_poly.entity_id
_entity_poly.type
_entity_poly.pdbx_seq_one_letter_code
_entity_poly.pdbx_strand_id
1 'polypeptide(L)'
;MLSAGLQASLSFTVTESDTALAVGSGSLSVLGTPRLIAWMEAATCAAIAEQLDDGQTSVGTRVEIQHLAPSRVGAKIEVVASTSHVDGKLVRFSASAKQDGKLIGSGEITRVVVESERFMARLA
;
A
#
# COMPACT_ATOMS: atom_id res chain seq x y z
N MET A 1 -8.36 18.17 -10.45
CA MET A 1 -8.62 16.88 -11.13
C MET A 1 -7.39 16.02 -10.92
N LEU A 2 -7.57 14.76 -10.52
CA LEU A 2 -6.43 13.84 -10.37
C LEU A 2 -5.75 13.63 -11.73
N SER A 3 -4.44 13.79 -11.79
CA SER A 3 -3.65 13.53 -12.99
C SER A 3 -3.00 12.14 -12.93
N ALA A 4 -2.78 11.55 -14.10
CA ALA A 4 -2.02 10.32 -14.22
C ALA A 4 -0.52 10.56 -13.97
N GLY A 5 0.23 9.48 -13.75
CA GLY A 5 1.69 9.52 -13.58
C GLY A 5 2.13 9.76 -12.14
N LEU A 6 1.22 9.66 -11.17
CA LEU A 6 1.55 9.71 -9.76
C LEU A 6 2.40 8.50 -9.37
N GLN A 7 3.39 8.73 -8.52
CA GLN A 7 4.26 7.68 -8.01
C GLN A 7 4.86 8.04 -6.65
N ALA A 8 5.17 7.02 -5.87
CA ALA A 8 5.97 7.15 -4.66
C ALA A 8 6.79 5.88 -4.41
N SER A 9 7.92 6.05 -3.73
CA SER A 9 8.75 4.95 -3.22
C SER A 9 8.98 5.13 -1.72
N LEU A 10 8.80 4.05 -0.97
CA LEU A 10 8.99 3.99 0.48
C LEU A 10 9.91 2.83 0.83
N SER A 11 10.68 2.97 1.90
CA SER A 11 11.57 1.91 2.39
C SER A 11 11.22 1.53 3.82
N PHE A 12 11.09 0.23 4.06
CA PHE A 12 10.75 -0.34 5.36
C PHE A 12 11.80 -1.37 5.79
N THR A 13 11.96 -1.57 7.09
CA THR A 13 12.76 -2.66 7.65
C THR A 13 11.82 -3.61 8.36
N VAL A 14 11.88 -4.91 8.05
CA VAL A 14 11.03 -5.93 8.70
C VAL A 14 11.40 -6.02 10.17
N THR A 15 10.42 -5.79 11.04
CA THR A 15 10.52 -5.92 12.50
C THR A 15 9.77 -7.17 12.99
N GLU A 16 9.89 -7.50 14.27
CA GLU A 16 9.11 -8.60 14.86
C GLU A 16 7.59 -8.40 14.71
N SER A 17 7.10 -7.15 14.84
CA SER A 17 5.68 -6.79 14.68
C SER A 17 5.16 -6.87 13.24
N ASP A 18 6.05 -7.11 12.28
CA ASP A 18 5.72 -7.24 10.86
C ASP A 18 5.55 -8.69 10.43
N THR A 19 5.88 -9.62 11.31
CA THR A 19 5.91 -11.04 10.98
C THR A 19 4.51 -11.64 10.83
N ALA A 20 4.38 -12.69 10.02
CA ALA A 20 3.14 -13.44 9.86
C ALA A 20 2.59 -13.94 11.20
N LEU A 21 3.48 -14.35 12.12
CA LEU A 21 3.14 -14.69 13.49
C LEU A 21 2.53 -13.49 14.25
N ALA A 22 3.23 -12.35 14.26
CA ALA A 22 2.79 -11.19 15.03
C ALA A 22 1.49 -10.56 14.51
N VAL A 23 1.28 -10.57 13.18
CA VAL A 23 0.06 -10.02 12.56
C VAL A 23 -1.08 -11.04 12.45
N GLY A 24 -0.89 -12.27 12.96
CA GLY A 24 -1.93 -13.30 12.99
C GLY A 24 -2.27 -13.93 11.63
N SER A 25 -1.41 -13.78 10.62
CA SER A 25 -1.63 -14.31 9.27
C SER A 25 -0.92 -15.63 8.99
N GLY A 26 -0.20 -16.17 9.97
CA GLY A 26 0.55 -17.40 9.86
C GLY A 26 1.32 -17.70 11.14
N SER A 27 2.21 -18.70 11.09
CA SER A 27 2.97 -19.17 12.27
C SER A 27 4.47 -18.84 12.22
N LEU A 28 4.94 -18.18 11.17
CA LEU A 28 6.37 -17.97 10.91
C LEU A 28 6.82 -16.53 11.22
N SER A 29 8.05 -16.39 11.74
CA SER A 29 8.74 -15.12 11.97
C SER A 29 9.37 -14.54 10.69
N VAL A 30 8.55 -14.42 9.64
CA VAL A 30 8.91 -13.78 8.35
C VAL A 30 7.85 -12.74 8.02
N LEU A 31 8.18 -11.76 7.18
CA LEU A 31 7.25 -10.71 6.76
C LEU A 31 5.87 -11.27 6.40
N GLY A 32 4.84 -10.80 7.10
CA GLY A 32 3.47 -11.21 6.86
C GLY A 32 2.88 -10.53 5.62
N THR A 33 2.06 -11.26 4.87
CA THR A 33 1.32 -10.71 3.73
C THR A 33 0.48 -9.48 4.09
N PRO A 34 -0.24 -9.43 5.25
CA PRO A 34 -0.97 -8.22 5.64
C PRO A 34 -0.07 -7.01 5.83
N ARG A 35 1.15 -7.20 6.35
CA ARG A 35 2.10 -6.11 6.50
C ARG A 35 2.59 -5.60 5.15
N LEU A 36 2.91 -6.51 4.23
CA LEU A 36 3.29 -6.15 2.86
C LEU A 36 2.18 -5.33 2.18
N ILE A 37 0.92 -5.74 2.32
CA ILE A 37 -0.24 -4.99 1.82
C ILE A 37 -0.29 -3.59 2.44
N ALA A 38 -0.16 -3.48 3.77
CA ALA A 38 -0.18 -2.18 4.44
C ALA A 38 0.93 -1.24 3.95
N TRP A 39 2.13 -1.75 3.67
CA TRP A 39 3.22 -0.95 3.10
C TRP A 39 2.97 -0.55 1.65
N MET A 40 2.40 -1.43 0.83
CA MET A 40 1.95 -1.07 -0.52
C MET A 40 0.86 -0.01 -0.48
N GLU A 41 -0.12 -0.13 0.43
CA GLU A 41 -1.12 0.92 0.64
C GLU A 41 -0.50 2.25 1.08
N ALA A 42 0.46 2.24 2.00
CA ALA A 42 1.18 3.44 2.40
C ALA A 42 1.87 4.13 1.20
N ALA A 43 2.47 3.36 0.28
CA ALA A 43 3.05 3.90 -0.94
C ALA A 43 1.98 4.50 -1.87
N THR A 44 0.80 3.88 -1.99
CA THR A 44 -0.32 4.47 -2.76
C THR A 44 -0.86 5.76 -2.13
N CYS A 45 -0.90 5.84 -0.80
CA CYS A 45 -1.26 7.07 -0.08
C CYS A 45 -0.23 8.19 -0.33
N ALA A 46 1.06 7.86 -0.24
CA ALA A 46 2.13 8.82 -0.52
C ALA A 46 2.08 9.33 -1.98
N ALA A 47 1.80 8.44 -2.93
CA ALA A 47 1.73 8.80 -4.35
C ALA A 47 0.60 9.77 -4.67
N ILE A 48 -0.55 9.70 -3.97
CA ILE A 48 -1.71 10.57 -4.24
C ILE A 48 -1.75 11.84 -3.38
N ALA A 49 -0.95 11.91 -2.31
CA ALA A 49 -1.05 12.94 -1.28
C ALA A 49 -1.03 14.38 -1.83
N GLU A 50 -0.14 14.69 -2.76
CA GLU A 50 0.02 16.05 -3.32
C GLU A 50 -1.16 16.49 -4.22
N GLN A 51 -2.08 15.59 -4.55
CA GLN A 51 -3.26 15.89 -5.37
C GLN A 51 -4.57 15.88 -4.60
N LEU A 52 -4.51 15.67 -3.28
CA LEU A 52 -5.68 15.76 -2.42
C LEU A 52 -5.85 17.20 -1.95
N ASP A 53 -7.08 17.70 -2.05
CA ASP A 53 -7.44 19.01 -1.48
C ASP A 53 -7.53 18.92 0.05
N ASP A 54 -7.46 20.07 0.74
CA ASP A 54 -7.70 20.12 2.18
C ASP A 54 -9.05 19.50 2.55
N GLY A 55 -9.04 18.61 3.55
CA GLY A 55 -10.23 17.85 3.99
C GLY A 55 -10.43 16.52 3.26
N GLN A 56 -9.71 16.27 2.16
CA GLN A 56 -9.76 14.99 1.44
C GLN A 56 -8.78 13.96 1.99
N THR A 57 -9.16 12.69 1.83
CA THR A 57 -8.30 11.53 2.00
C THR A 57 -8.65 10.47 0.95
N SER A 58 -8.01 9.30 0.99
CA SER A 58 -8.38 8.17 0.15
C SER A 58 -8.47 6.87 0.92
N VAL A 59 -9.45 6.05 0.57
CA VAL A 59 -9.69 4.74 1.20
C VAL A 59 -9.46 3.63 0.18
N GLY A 60 -8.73 2.58 0.57
CA GLY A 60 -8.56 1.38 -0.24
C GLY A 60 -9.87 0.59 -0.35
N THR A 61 -10.25 0.21 -1.57
CA THR A 61 -11.51 -0.52 -1.84
C THR A 61 -11.29 -1.89 -2.48
N ARG A 62 -10.11 -2.13 -3.05
CA ARG A 62 -9.69 -3.45 -3.56
C ARG A 62 -8.17 -3.56 -3.48
N VAL A 63 -7.69 -4.72 -3.05
CA VAL A 63 -6.28 -5.10 -3.08
C VAL A 63 -6.18 -6.49 -3.72
N GLU A 64 -5.31 -6.64 -4.71
CA GLU A 64 -4.98 -7.92 -5.33
C GLU A 64 -3.47 -8.00 -5.48
N ILE A 65 -2.81 -8.87 -4.72
CA ILE A 65 -1.35 -8.99 -4.69
C ILE A 65 -0.88 -10.43 -4.71
N GLN A 66 0.36 -10.61 -5.17
CA GLN A 66 1.14 -11.83 -5.03
C GLN A 66 2.31 -11.55 -4.08
N HIS A 67 2.52 -12.42 -3.08
CA HIS A 67 3.68 -12.40 -2.18
C HIS A 67 4.59 -13.57 -2.59
N LEU A 68 5.63 -13.26 -3.35
CA LEU A 68 6.40 -14.20 -4.17
C LEU A 68 7.57 -14.84 -3.41
N ALA A 69 8.09 -14.18 -2.38
CA ALA A 69 9.23 -14.69 -1.61
C ALA A 69 9.18 -14.19 -0.15
N PRO A 70 9.60 -15.01 0.82
CA PRO A 70 9.64 -14.62 2.22
C PRO A 70 10.78 -13.64 2.50
N SER A 71 10.59 -12.76 3.48
CA SER A 71 11.62 -11.84 3.98
C SER A 71 11.80 -12.00 5.48
N ARG A 72 13.05 -12.14 5.96
CA ARG A 72 13.37 -12.29 7.38
C ARG A 72 13.29 -10.96 8.13
N VAL A 73 13.17 -11.01 9.46
CA VAL A 73 13.38 -9.84 10.32
C VAL A 73 14.75 -9.20 10.04
N GLY A 74 14.77 -7.87 9.97
CA GLY A 74 15.91 -7.04 9.59
C GLY A 74 16.11 -6.86 8.08
N ALA A 75 15.34 -7.53 7.22
CA ALA A 75 15.38 -7.29 5.78
C ALA A 75 14.87 -5.88 5.44
N LYS A 76 15.49 -5.23 4.45
CA LYS A 76 15.04 -3.93 3.91
C LYS A 76 14.17 -4.15 2.68
N ILE A 77 12.97 -3.60 2.70
CA ILE A 77 11.97 -3.73 1.66
C ILE A 77 11.73 -2.36 1.03
N GLU A 78 12.01 -2.25 -0.26
CA GLU A 78 11.67 -1.08 -1.08
C GLU A 78 10.29 -1.32 -1.70
N VAL A 79 9.35 -0.41 -1.48
CA VAL A 79 7.99 -0.48 -1.99
C VAL A 79 7.72 0.70 -2.91
N VAL A 80 7.31 0.43 -4.14
CA VAL A 80 7.01 1.44 -5.15
C VAL A 80 5.57 1.30 -5.60
N ALA A 81 4.84 2.40 -5.68
CA ALA A 81 3.51 2.46 -6.26
C ALA A 81 3.44 3.53 -7.35
N SER A 82 2.73 3.24 -8.44
CA SER A 82 2.44 4.20 -9.50
C SER A 82 1.03 4.03 -10.05
N THR A 83 0.41 5.11 -10.50
CA THR A 83 -0.96 5.05 -11.07
C THR A 83 -0.98 4.26 -12.37
N SER A 84 -1.85 3.26 -12.45
CA SER A 84 -2.18 2.55 -13.68
C SER A 84 -3.45 3.10 -14.34
N HIS A 85 -4.36 3.70 -13.57
CA HIS A 85 -5.63 4.24 -14.05
C HIS A 85 -6.22 5.29 -13.10
N VAL A 86 -6.81 6.34 -13.67
CA VAL A 86 -7.53 7.41 -12.93
C VAL A 86 -8.88 7.62 -13.59
N ASP A 87 -9.95 7.51 -12.81
CA ASP A 87 -11.34 7.75 -13.23
C ASP A 87 -12.10 8.52 -12.14
N GLY A 88 -12.18 9.84 -12.30
CA GLY A 88 -12.82 10.73 -11.33
C GLY A 88 -12.15 10.66 -9.96
N LYS A 89 -12.84 10.05 -8.98
CA LYS A 89 -12.34 9.83 -7.61
C LYS A 89 -11.69 8.47 -7.41
N LEU A 90 -11.82 7.56 -8.37
CA LEU A 90 -11.25 6.22 -8.33
C LEU A 90 -9.85 6.24 -8.93
N VAL A 91 -8.89 5.68 -8.22
CA VAL A 91 -7.50 5.57 -8.67
C VAL A 91 -7.01 4.15 -8.48
N ARG A 92 -6.48 3.53 -9.54
CA ARG A 92 -5.78 2.25 -9.45
C ARG A 92 -4.29 2.46 -9.51
N PHE A 93 -3.57 1.73 -8.68
CA PHE A 93 -2.13 1.74 -8.57
C PHE A 93 -1.58 0.35 -8.85
N SER A 94 -0.53 0.28 -9.66
CA SER A 94 0.39 -0.86 -9.65
C SER A 94 1.36 -0.66 -8.49
N ALA A 95 1.53 -1.68 -7.64
CA ALA A 95 2.46 -1.66 -6.51
C ALA A 95 3.43 -2.84 -6.62
N SER A 96 4.68 -2.61 -6.21
CA SER A 96 5.72 -3.64 -6.16
C SER A 96 6.59 -3.48 -4.92
N ALA A 97 7.11 -4.59 -4.43
CA ALA A 97 8.02 -4.63 -3.30
C ALA A 97 9.26 -5.46 -3.65
N LYS A 98 10.43 -4.94 -3.33
CA LYS A 98 11.72 -5.57 -3.60
C LYS A 98 12.57 -5.67 -2.33
N GLN A 99 13.32 -6.77 -2.23
CA GLN A 99 14.40 -6.94 -1.28
C GLN A 99 15.69 -7.14 -2.08
N ASP A 100 16.71 -6.31 -1.84
CA ASP A 100 18.01 -6.39 -2.54
C ASP A 100 17.87 -6.45 -4.08
N GLY A 101 16.94 -5.65 -4.62
CA GLY A 101 16.63 -5.60 -6.05
C GLY A 101 15.76 -6.75 -6.58
N LYS A 102 15.49 -7.79 -5.80
CA LYS A 102 14.65 -8.92 -6.18
C LYS A 102 13.19 -8.67 -5.82
N LEU A 103 12.27 -8.95 -6.76
CA LEU A 103 10.84 -8.82 -6.53
C LEU A 103 10.38 -9.84 -5.48
N ILE A 104 9.79 -9.36 -4.38
CA ILE A 104 9.20 -10.19 -3.34
C ILE A 104 7.67 -10.11 -3.32
N GLY A 105 7.08 -9.10 -3.98
CA GLY A 105 5.65 -9.02 -4.17
C GLY A 105 5.24 -7.93 -5.13
N SER A 106 4.05 -8.09 -5.71
CA SER A 106 3.49 -7.15 -6.67
C SER A 106 1.97 -7.30 -6.77
N GLY A 107 1.28 -6.24 -7.19
CA GLY A 107 -0.14 -6.31 -7.43
C GLY A 107 -0.78 -4.96 -7.76
N GLU A 108 -2.10 -4.91 -7.66
CA GLU A 108 -2.90 -3.72 -7.89
C GLU A 108 -3.68 -3.33 -6.63
N ILE A 109 -3.74 -2.02 -6.37
CA ILE A 109 -4.51 -1.43 -5.27
C ILE A 109 -5.42 -0.35 -5.85
N THR A 110 -6.72 -0.47 -5.59
CA THR A 110 -7.71 0.57 -5.92
C THR A 110 -8.01 1.41 -4.69
N ARG A 111 -7.91 2.73 -4.84
CA ARG A 111 -8.32 3.73 -3.84
C ARG A 111 -9.45 4.59 -4.37
N VAL A 112 -10.27 5.11 -3.46
CA VAL A 112 -11.29 6.12 -3.75
C VAL A 112 -11.05 7.34 -2.88
N VAL A 113 -10.98 8.52 -3.51
CA VAL A 113 -10.89 9.81 -2.81
C VAL A 113 -12.23 10.15 -2.15
N VAL A 114 -12.17 10.56 -0.88
CA VAL A 114 -13.34 10.88 -0.04
C VAL A 114 -13.11 12.16 0.74
N GLU A 115 -14.20 12.82 1.12
CA GLU A 115 -14.19 13.91 2.10
C GLU A 115 -14.19 13.31 3.50
N SER A 116 -13.17 13.61 4.31
CA SER A 116 -12.88 12.88 5.56
C SER A 116 -14.02 12.97 6.57
N GLU A 117 -14.49 14.17 6.87
CA GLU A 117 -15.58 14.39 7.84
C GLU A 117 -16.88 13.73 7.40
N ARG A 118 -17.27 13.94 6.13
CA ARG A 118 -18.48 13.35 5.55
C ARG A 118 -18.41 11.82 5.50
N PHE A 119 -17.22 11.26 5.26
CA PHE A 119 -17.03 9.81 5.26
C PHE A 119 -17.22 9.23 6.66
N MET A 120 -16.61 9.84 7.68
CA MET A 120 -16.73 9.39 9.07
C MET A 120 -18.15 9.55 9.64
N ALA A 121 -18.88 10.60 9.24
CA ALA A 121 -20.25 10.81 9.66
C ALA A 121 -21.23 9.68 9.24
N ARG A 122 -20.83 8.79 8.31
CA ARG A 122 -21.64 7.62 7.91
C ARG A 122 -21.59 6.45 8.91
N LEU A 123 -20.62 6.47 9.83
CA LEU A 123 -20.41 5.40 10.82
C LEU A 123 -21.15 5.68 12.14
N ALA A 124 -21.73 6.88 12.28
CA ALA A 124 -22.49 7.33 13.43
C ALA A 124 -23.93 6.79 13.43
#